data_AF-A0A0K2VB45-F1
#
_entry.id   AF-A0A0K2VB45-F1
#
_cell.length_a   1.000
_cell.length_b   1.000
_cell.length_c   1.000
_cell.angle_alpha   90.00
_cell.angle_beta   90.00
_cell.angle_gamma   90.00
#
_symmetry.space_group_name_H-M   'P 1'
#
loop_
_entity.id
_entity.type
_entity.pdbx_description
1 polymer ?
#
loop_
_entity_poly.entity_id
_entity_poly.type
_entity_poly.pdbx_seq_one_letter_code
_entity_poly.pdbx_strand_id
1 'polypeptide(L)'
;MIDEVYTSQRVEYNGGKIYGLENGQITKTVAIMIKSITSPSEDIIALLPVIKISPELQWNILRNSIKGLTEVGFDLVSISFDNHPTNRSIIKNFILKAQTKTF
;
A
#
# COMPACT_ATOMS: atom_id res chain seq x y z
N MET A 1 -5.92 -6.48 0.70
CA MET A 1 -6.55 -5.26 1.22
C MET A 1 -5.49 -4.20 1.41
N ILE A 2 -5.80 -2.94 1.10
CA ILE A 2 -4.86 -1.83 1.31
C ILE A 2 -5.54 -0.82 2.23
N ASP A 3 -4.80 -0.39 3.24
CA ASP A 3 -5.28 0.61 4.18
C ASP A 3 -4.17 1.58 4.61
N GLU A 4 -4.56 2.79 4.99
CA GLU A 4 -3.67 3.76 5.63
C GLU A 4 -3.73 3.54 7.14
N VAL A 5 -2.59 3.22 7.76
CA VAL A 5 -2.50 3.07 9.20
C VAL A 5 -1.95 4.37 9.79
N TYR A 6 -2.81 5.09 10.49
CA TYR A 6 -2.45 6.30 11.20
C TYR A 6 -1.63 5.96 12.44
N THR A 7 -0.31 5.90 12.27
CA THR A 7 0.63 5.85 13.39
C THR A 7 0.80 7.24 14.00
N SER A 8 1.09 7.32 15.30
CA SER A 8 1.44 8.59 15.93
C SER A 8 2.62 9.22 15.21
N GLN A 9 2.45 10.45 14.74
CA GLN A 9 3.47 11.21 14.02
C GLN A 9 4.55 11.66 15.01
N ARG A 10 5.63 10.89 15.13
CA ARG A 10 6.76 11.17 16.02
C ARG A 10 8.07 10.76 15.35
N VAL A 11 9.15 11.41 15.78
CA VAL A 11 10.52 11.04 15.40
C VAL A 11 11.11 10.27 16.56
N GLU A 12 11.67 9.09 16.29
CA GLU A 12 12.29 8.25 17.30
C GLU A 12 13.77 8.06 16.97
N TYR A 13 14.63 8.14 18.00
CA TYR A 13 16.06 7.84 17.88
C TYR A 13 16.37 6.57 18.65
N ASN A 14 16.86 5.55 17.95
CA ASN A 14 17.25 4.28 18.55
C ASN A 14 18.50 3.73 17.87
N GLY A 15 19.51 3.36 18.67
CA GLY A 15 20.72 2.69 18.18
C GLY A 15 21.49 3.47 17.10
N GLY A 16 21.55 4.80 17.18
CA GLY A 16 22.24 5.62 16.17
C GLY A 16 21.40 5.96 14.94
N LYS A 17 20.14 5.52 14.87
CA LYS A 17 19.25 5.74 13.72
C LYS A 17 18.04 6.57 14.10
N ILE A 18 17.59 7.39 13.15
CA ILE A 18 16.38 8.20 13.24
C ILE A 18 15.27 7.52 12.44
N TYR A 19 14.09 7.40 13.03
CA TYR A 19 12.89 6.81 12.46
C TYR A 19 11.74 7.82 12.45
N GLY A 20 10.76 7.61 11.57
CA GLY A 20 9.58 8.47 11.48
C GLY A 20 9.85 9.83 10.80
N LEU A 21 11.02 9.99 10.17
CA LEU A 21 11.44 11.21 9.49
C LEU A 21 11.97 10.89 8.09
N GLU A 22 11.41 11.55 7.08
CA GLU A 22 11.89 11.46 5.70
C GLU A 22 11.90 12.87 5.11
N ASN A 23 13.01 13.30 4.52
CA ASN A 23 13.19 14.66 3.98
C ASN A 23 12.81 15.79 4.97
N GLY A 24 13.06 15.58 6.27
CA GLY A 24 12.71 16.53 7.33
C GLY A 24 11.23 16.61 7.69
N GLN A 25 10.40 15.73 7.13
CA GLN A 25 8.96 15.66 7.41
C GLN A 25 8.60 14.36 8.14
N ILE A 26 7.63 14.44 9.03
CA ILE A 26 7.18 13.29 9.80
C ILE A 26 6.35 12.36 8.90
N THR A 27 6.70 11.07 8.91
CA THR A 27 6.06 10.06 8.07
C THR A 27 4.83 9.44 8.75
N LYS A 28 3.86 9.04 7.96
CA LYS A 28 2.77 8.10 8.31
C LYS A 28 3.08 6.71 7.76
N THR A 29 2.27 5.70 8.08
CA THR A 29 2.52 4.33 7.60
C THR A 29 1.39 3.83 6.70
N VAL A 30 1.74 3.33 5.51
CA VAL A 30 0.80 2.56 4.67
C VAL A 30 1.00 1.08 4.96
N ALA A 31 -0.10 0.38 5.20
CA ALA A 31 -0.10 -1.06 5.38
C ALA A 31 -0.71 -1.76 4.16
N ILE A 32 -0.07 -2.83 3.73
CA ILE A 32 -0.63 -3.74 2.73
C ILE A 32 -0.81 -5.09 3.39
N MET A 33 -2.05 -5.56 3.32
CA MET A 33 -2.45 -6.81 3.91
C MET A 33 -2.92 -7.75 2.80
N ILE A 34 -2.51 -9.01 2.87
CA ILE A 34 -3.03 -10.07 2.01
C ILE A 34 -3.97 -10.94 2.82
N LYS A 35 -4.99 -11.44 2.17
CA LYS A 35 -5.92 -12.41 2.75
C LYS A 35 -6.11 -13.53 1.76
N SER A 36 -5.87 -14.76 2.21
CA SER A 36 -6.14 -15.94 1.41
C SER A 36 -7.65 -16.13 1.25
N ILE A 37 -8.07 -16.56 0.07
CA ILE A 37 -9.47 -16.93 -0.21
C ILE A 37 -9.71 -18.41 0.12
N THR A 38 -8.68 -19.23 -0.01
CA THR A 38 -8.75 -20.69 0.18
C THR A 38 -8.46 -21.13 1.62
N SER A 39 -7.90 -20.24 2.44
CA SER A 39 -7.56 -20.51 3.84
C SER A 39 -7.88 -19.29 4.70
N PRO A 40 -8.06 -19.44 6.02
CA PRO A 40 -8.32 -18.32 6.93
C PRO A 40 -7.08 -17.44 7.21
N SER A 41 -6.02 -17.54 6.41
CA SER A 41 -4.78 -16.79 6.61
C SER A 41 -4.89 -15.35 6.13
N GLU A 42 -4.37 -14.44 6.94
CA GLU A 42 -4.25 -13.01 6.67
C GLU A 42 -2.90 -12.52 7.21
N ASP A 43 -2.19 -11.71 6.44
CA ASP A 43 -0.84 -11.25 6.79
C ASP A 43 -0.55 -9.84 6.28
N ILE A 44 0.31 -9.11 6.99
CA ILE A 44 0.81 -7.80 6.59
C ILE A 44 2.11 -7.99 5.83
N ILE A 45 2.08 -7.70 4.53
CA ILE A 45 3.24 -7.91 3.65
C ILE A 45 4.10 -6.65 3.50
N ALA A 46 3.60 -5.49 3.89
CA ALA A 46 4.35 -4.25 3.85
C ALA A 46 3.84 -3.23 4.87
N LEU A 47 4.79 -2.59 5.56
CA LEU A 47 4.60 -1.37 6.34
C LEU A 47 5.59 -0.34 5.82
N LEU A 48 5.08 0.68 5.14
CA LEU A 48 5.92 1.64 4.43
C LEU A 48 5.73 3.05 5.03
N PRO A 49 6.81 3.70 5.48
CA PRO A 49 6.75 5.09 5.87
C PRO A 49 6.50 5.97 4.64
N VAL A 50 5.58 6.92 4.74
CA VAL A 50 5.24 7.86 3.68
C VAL A 50 5.01 9.25 4.28
N ILE A 51 5.58 10.28 3.67
CA ILE A 51 5.33 11.66 4.08
C ILE A 51 3.90 12.08 3.72
N LYS A 52 3.50 11.79 2.48
CA LYS A 52 2.19 12.13 1.93
C LYS A 52 1.75 11.03 0.97
N ILE A 53 0.55 10.50 1.18
CA ILE A 53 -0.04 9.53 0.26
C ILE A 53 -0.61 10.28 -0.94
N SER A 54 -0.01 10.03 -2.11
CA SER A 54 -0.58 10.40 -3.40
C SER A 54 -1.13 9.15 -4.10
N PRO A 55 -2.13 9.30 -5.01
CA PRO A 55 -2.63 8.17 -5.80
C PRO A 55 -1.52 7.44 -6.56
N GLU A 56 -0.54 8.17 -7.10
CA GLU A 56 0.58 7.63 -7.88
C GLU A 56 1.53 6.82 -7.00
N LEU A 57 1.88 7.35 -5.82
CA LEU A 57 2.76 6.66 -4.87
C LEU A 57 2.11 5.35 -4.42
N GLN A 58 0.84 5.41 -3.98
CA GLN A 58 0.12 4.24 -3.48
C GLN A 58 -0.14 3.21 -4.58
N TRP A 59 -0.38 3.65 -5.82
CA TRP A 59 -0.47 2.75 -6.97
C TRP A 59 0.85 2.04 -7.28
N ASN A 60 1.98 2.74 -7.19
CA ASN A 60 3.30 2.12 -7.40
C ASN A 60 3.63 1.10 -6.31
N ILE A 61 3.34 1.45 -5.05
CA ILE A 61 3.44 0.52 -3.91
C ILE A 61 2.63 -0.74 -4.20
N LEU A 62 1.35 -0.59 -4.57
CA LEU A 62 0.47 -1.70 -4.89
C LEU A 62 1.00 -2.57 -6.04
N ARG A 63 1.41 -1.96 -7.16
CA ARG A 63 1.94 -2.72 -8.31
C ARG A 63 3.19 -3.53 -7.95
N ASN A 64 4.09 -2.94 -7.17
CA ASN A 64 5.30 -3.64 -6.73
C ASN A 64 4.96 -4.81 -5.80
N SER A 65 4.00 -4.63 -4.89
CA SER A 65 3.53 -5.72 -4.04
C SER A 65 2.85 -6.84 -4.83
N ILE A 66 2.01 -6.50 -5.81
CA ILE A 66 1.38 -7.51 -6.70
C ILE A 66 2.46 -8.28 -7.46
N LYS A 67 3.43 -7.58 -8.05
CA LYS A 67 4.55 -8.21 -8.76
C LYS A 67 5.30 -9.19 -7.85
N GLY A 68 5.66 -8.76 -6.64
CA GLY A 68 6.34 -9.62 -5.66
C GLY A 68 5.51 -10.84 -5.25
N LEU A 69 4.19 -10.68 -5.06
CA LEU A 69 3.30 -11.79 -4.75
C LEU A 69 3.23 -12.81 -5.89
N THR A 70 3.13 -12.33 -7.14
CA THR A 70 3.11 -13.20 -8.33
C THR A 70 4.43 -13.95 -8.50
N GLU A 71 5.57 -13.30 -8.24
CA GLU A 71 6.90 -13.96 -8.29
C GLU A 71 7.03 -15.09 -7.25
N VAL A 72 6.34 -14.98 -6.11
CA VAL A 72 6.30 -16.02 -5.06
C VAL A 72 5.25 -17.12 -5.36
N GLY A 73 4.44 -16.96 -6.40
CA GLY A 73 3.44 -17.95 -6.83
C GLY A 73 2.03 -17.72 -6.31
N PHE A 74 1.71 -16.51 -5.84
CA PHE A 74 0.33 -16.13 -5.51
C PHE A 74 -0.40 -15.53 -6.72
N ASP A 75 -1.65 -15.93 -6.90
CA ASP A 75 -2.57 -15.32 -7.86
C ASP A 75 -3.42 -14.23 -7.19
N LEU A 76 -3.33 -13.01 -7.72
CA LEU A 76 -4.16 -11.91 -7.24
C LEU A 76 -5.57 -12.02 -7.84
N VAL A 77 -6.55 -12.34 -7.00
CA VAL A 77 -7.96 -12.46 -7.41
C VAL A 77 -8.72 -11.15 -7.28
N SER A 78 -8.46 -10.37 -6.22
CA SER A 78 -9.18 -9.11 -5.96
C SER A 78 -8.36 -8.14 -5.10
N ILE A 79 -8.72 -6.86 -5.19
CA ILE A 79 -8.16 -5.79 -4.37
C ILE A 79 -9.31 -5.05 -3.71
N SER A 80 -9.22 -4.86 -2.40
CA SER A 80 -10.17 -4.08 -1.60
C SER A 80 -9.50 -2.81 -1.08
N PHE A 81 -10.24 -1.71 -1.18
CA PHE A 81 -9.85 -0.38 -0.71
C PHE A 81 -10.97 0.19 0.17
N ASP A 82 -10.61 1.08 1.10
CA ASP A 82 -11.59 1.92 1.78
C ASP A 82 -12.18 3.00 0.85
N ASN A 83 -13.11 3.80 1.36
CA ASN A 83 -13.70 4.91 0.61
C ASN A 83 -12.93 6.23 0.75
N HIS A 84 -11.61 6.21 0.89
CA HIS A 84 -10.80 7.42 0.92
C HIS A 84 -10.69 8.05 -0.50
N PRO A 85 -10.65 9.40 -0.65
CA PRO A 85 -10.51 10.06 -1.95
C PRO A 85 -9.32 9.59 -2.80
N THR A 86 -8.18 9.31 -2.17
CA THR A 86 -6.99 8.77 -2.86
C THR A 86 -7.30 7.41 -3.49
N ASN A 87 -7.96 6.52 -2.75
CA ASN A 87 -8.33 5.19 -3.22
C ASN A 87 -9.34 5.25 -4.36
N ARG A 88 -10.34 6.13 -4.27
CA ARG A 88 -11.25 6.40 -5.39
C ARG A 88 -10.53 6.89 -6.64
N SER A 89 -9.53 7.75 -6.48
CA SER A 89 -8.69 8.23 -7.59
C SER A 89 -7.93 7.07 -8.24
N ILE A 90 -7.35 6.17 -7.44
CA ILE A 90 -6.61 4.99 -7.94
C ILE A 90 -7.52 4.10 -8.78
N ILE A 91 -8.72 3.80 -8.27
CA ILE A 91 -9.70 2.97 -8.97
C ILE A 91 -10.04 3.59 -10.34
N LYS A 92 -10.37 4.89 -10.36
CA LYS A 92 -10.76 5.59 -11.59
C LYS A 92 -9.62 5.76 -12.59
N ASN A 93 -8.42 6.10 -12.12
CA ASN A 93 -7.33 6.52 -12.98
C ASN A 93 -6.39 5.40 -13.40
N PHE A 94 -6.25 4.35 -12.60
CA PHE A 94 -5.32 3.27 -12.89
C PHE A 94 -6.02 1.93 -13.14
N ILE A 95 -6.97 1.53 -12.30
CA ILE A 95 -7.60 0.21 -12.41
C ILE A 95 -8.57 0.16 -13.59
N LEU A 96 -9.56 1.06 -13.62
CA LEU A 96 -10.58 1.05 -14.68
C LEU A 96 -9.98 1.37 -16.06
N LYS A 97 -8.99 2.26 -16.12
CA LYS A 97 -8.30 2.58 -17.39
C LYS A 97 -7.44 1.43 -17.92
N ALA A 98 -6.87 0.59 -17.05
CA ALA A 98 -6.13 -0.60 -17.47
C ALA A 98 -7.05 -1.65 -18.10
N GLN A 99 -8.28 -1.79 -17.59
CA GLN A 99 -9.29 -2.70 -18.15
C GLN A 99 -9.81 -2.24 -19.53
N THR A 100 -9.86 -0.93 -19.79
CA THR A 100 -10.31 -0.41 -21.09
C THR A 100 -9.30 -0.55 -22.24
N LYS A 101 -8.05 -0.98 -21.97
CA LYS A 101 -7.03 -1.21 -23.00
C LYS A 101 -6.95 -2.67 -23.49
N THR A 102 -7.89 -3.53 -23.06
CA THR A 102 -7.88 -4.97 -23.35
C THR A 102 -9.00 -5.41 -24.29
N PHE A 103 -9.53 -4.50 -25.13
CA PHE A 103 -10.48 -4.80 -26.21
C PHE A 103 -10.02 -4.18 -27.52
#